data_AF-A0A7D7YYD3-F1
#
_entry.id   AF-A0A7D7YYD3-F1
#
_cell.length_a   1.000
_cell.length_b   1.000
_cell.length_c   1.000
_cell.angle_alpha   90.00
_cell.angle_beta   90.00
_cell.angle_gamma   90.00
#
_symmetry.space_group_name_H-M   'P 1'
#
loop_
_entity.id
_entity.type
_entity.pdbx_description
1 polymer ?
#
loop_
_entity_poly.entity_id
_entity_poly.type
_entity_poly.pdbx_seq_one_letter_code
_entity_poly.pdbx_strand_id
1 'polypeptide(L)'
;MFTVKFVGGAKKSFPEEYVKIDKSDMSIQELIDLLLELKLDDTPKLDTDNALIAINGSDSSAMDGKSTKIKNNDVVSIIPVIHGGASEKITFECAKQQIQVLEIKGQKSIDVKFIDDLRKKYPRLVLQAVSSSFILNNYHLQKIISLSFESKKNGVLLSNKFEIDILMRFALTTQISSAIKQVGIKPKDNFILIAIGNKKILNLLYRELLPMTEILFSKNPSLYLKRHFKITKKHVNSIHSKTPLEDILVEKAAILF
;
A
#
# COMPACT_ATOMS: atom_id res chain seq x y z
N MET A 1 37.62 -1.59 16.45
CA MET A 1 36.55 -2.46 15.92
C MET A 1 35.21 -2.18 16.63
N PHE A 2 34.15 -1.99 15.84
CA PHE A 2 32.76 -1.92 16.30
C PHE A 2 31.86 -2.77 15.39
N THR A 3 30.61 -3.01 15.79
CA THR A 3 29.66 -3.86 15.05
C THR A 3 28.49 -3.04 14.51
N VAL A 4 28.16 -3.21 13.25
CA VAL A 4 26.94 -2.68 12.62
C VAL A 4 25.92 -3.80 12.53
N LYS A 5 24.70 -3.57 12.99
CA LYS A 5 23.57 -4.50 12.94
C LYS A 5 22.48 -3.95 12.03
N PHE A 6 22.05 -4.71 11.04
CA PHE A 6 20.96 -4.31 10.14
C PHE A 6 19.63 -4.89 10.61
N VAL A 7 18.60 -4.04 10.70
CA VAL A 7 17.26 -4.42 11.18
C VAL A 7 16.23 -4.24 10.07
N GLY A 8 15.22 -5.11 10.03
CA GLY A 8 14.06 -4.96 9.14
C GLY A 8 14.45 -4.87 7.65
N GLY A 9 13.94 -3.84 6.96
CA GLY A 9 14.21 -3.60 5.54
C GLY A 9 15.68 -3.41 5.17
N ALA A 10 16.53 -2.95 6.11
CA ALA A 10 17.95 -2.73 5.87
C ALA A 10 18.72 -4.05 5.61
N LYS A 11 18.22 -5.18 6.12
CA LYS A 11 18.77 -6.54 5.82
C LYS A 11 18.68 -6.92 4.35
N LYS A 12 17.92 -6.19 3.53
CA LYS A 12 17.86 -6.45 2.09
C LYS A 12 19.06 -5.86 1.35
N SER A 13 19.63 -4.77 1.87
CA SER A 13 20.80 -4.09 1.28
C SER A 13 22.12 -4.76 1.66
N PHE A 14 22.15 -5.43 2.82
CA PHE A 14 23.32 -6.18 3.31
C PHE A 14 22.88 -7.61 3.67
N PRO A 15 23.40 -8.64 2.98
CA PRO A 15 22.96 -10.03 3.18
C PRO A 15 23.36 -10.59 4.55
N GLU A 16 24.39 -10.03 5.19
CA GLU A 16 24.80 -10.38 6.55
C GLU A 16 24.03 -9.55 7.59
N GLU A 17 23.56 -10.20 8.66
CA GLU A 17 22.84 -9.50 9.74
C GLU A 17 23.71 -8.51 10.52
N TYR A 18 25.04 -8.73 10.48
CA TYR A 18 26.04 -7.96 11.18
C TYR A 18 27.26 -7.75 10.29
N VAL A 19 27.83 -6.55 10.33
CA VAL A 19 29.13 -6.25 9.71
C VAL A 19 30.07 -5.73 10.79
N LYS A 20 31.27 -6.28 10.87
CA LYS A 20 32.32 -5.78 11.76
C LYS A 20 33.17 -4.77 11.00
N ILE A 21 33.34 -3.60 11.58
CA ILE A 21 34.15 -2.53 11.00
C ILE A 21 35.38 -2.34 11.87
N ASP A 22 36.54 -2.57 11.28
CA ASP A 22 37.84 -2.37 11.93
C ASP A 22 38.41 -0.97 11.64
N LYS A 23 37.66 0.04 12.09
CA LYS A 23 38.05 1.45 12.12
C LYS A 23 37.74 2.02 13.50
N SER A 24 38.44 3.08 13.89
CA SER A 24 38.24 3.80 15.15
C SER A 24 37.88 5.26 14.89
N ASP A 25 37.26 5.90 15.89
CA ASP A 25 36.93 7.35 15.91
C ASP A 25 36.12 7.86 14.70
N MET A 26 35.32 6.97 14.12
CA MET A 26 34.44 7.28 13.01
C MET A 26 33.14 7.92 13.51
N SER A 27 32.63 8.91 12.79
CA SER A 27 31.30 9.48 13.00
C SER A 27 30.22 8.65 12.31
N ILE A 28 28.96 8.86 12.69
CA ILE A 28 27.83 8.23 12.00
C ILE A 28 27.78 8.60 10.52
N GLN A 29 28.10 9.85 10.14
CA GLN A 29 28.15 10.24 8.73
C GLN A 29 29.20 9.45 7.96
N GLU A 30 30.42 9.34 8.50
CA GLU A 30 31.50 8.56 7.88
C GLU A 30 31.15 7.06 7.79
N LEU A 31 30.36 6.55 8.75
CA LEU A 31 29.81 5.19 8.67
C LEU A 31 28.80 5.06 7.53
N ILE A 32 27.87 6.01 7.39
CA ILE A 32 26.87 6.02 6.31
C ILE A 32 27.57 5.99 4.95
N ASP A 33 28.57 6.84 4.76
CA ASP A 33 29.32 6.94 3.51
C ASP A 33 30.04 5.61 3.20
N LEU A 34 30.69 5.02 4.20
CA LEU A 34 31.34 3.71 4.08
C LEU A 34 30.33 2.60 3.74
N LEU A 35 29.14 2.59 4.34
CA LEU A 35 28.11 1.60 4.03
C LEU A 35 27.61 1.76 2.58
N LEU A 36 27.45 3.00 2.10
CA LEU A 36 27.06 3.24 0.71
C LEU A 36 28.13 2.75 -0.28
N GLU A 37 29.41 2.84 0.08
CA GLU A 37 30.53 2.30 -0.72
C GLU A 37 30.63 0.76 -0.67
N LEU A 38 30.38 0.14 0.48
CA LEU A 38 30.46 -1.32 0.66
C LEU A 38 29.27 -2.09 0.07
N LYS A 39 28.22 -1.37 -0.32
CA LYS A 39 27.00 -1.95 -0.87
C LYS A 39 27.27 -2.60 -2.23
N LEU A 40 26.77 -3.83 -2.43
CA LEU A 40 26.78 -4.49 -3.74
C LEU A 40 25.77 -3.85 -4.71
N ASP A 41 26.15 -3.66 -5.97
CA ASP A 41 25.33 -3.02 -7.00
C ASP A 41 23.95 -3.69 -7.18
N ASP A 42 23.89 -5.02 -7.06
CA ASP A 42 22.68 -5.84 -7.27
C ASP A 42 21.71 -5.84 -6.07
N THR A 43 22.02 -5.11 -4.98
CA THR A 43 21.16 -5.07 -3.77
C THR A 43 20.28 -3.81 -3.73
N PRO A 44 19.09 -3.87 -3.09
CA PRO A 44 18.25 -2.68 -2.87
C PRO A 44 19.00 -1.53 -2.19
N LYS A 45 18.75 -0.28 -2.61
CA LYS A 45 19.37 0.91 -2.03
C LYS A 45 19.07 1.00 -0.52
N LEU A 46 20.11 1.19 0.29
CA LEU A 46 19.96 1.54 1.69
C LEU A 46 19.54 3.01 1.76
N ASP A 47 18.32 3.27 2.23
CA ASP A 47 17.83 4.63 2.47
C ASP A 47 18.25 5.09 3.88
N THR A 48 19.42 5.73 3.95
CA THR A 48 20.00 6.22 5.20
C THR A 48 19.37 7.53 5.66
N ASP A 49 18.68 8.25 4.79
CA ASP A 49 17.96 9.48 5.15
C ASP A 49 16.67 9.15 5.91
N ASN A 50 16.08 7.99 5.64
CA ASN A 50 14.91 7.45 6.35
C ASN A 50 15.27 6.26 7.25
N ALA A 51 16.39 6.35 7.97
CA ALA A 51 16.81 5.36 8.95
C ALA A 51 17.06 5.99 10.33
N LEU A 52 16.57 5.33 11.38
CA LEU A 52 16.95 5.57 12.75
C LEU A 52 18.24 4.81 13.01
N ILE A 53 19.25 5.52 13.54
CA ILE A 53 20.55 4.95 13.85
C ILE A 53 20.72 4.97 15.35
N ALA A 54 20.84 3.80 15.96
CA ALA A 54 21.00 3.66 17.40
C ALA A 54 22.38 3.12 17.78
N ILE A 55 23.07 3.77 18.71
CA ILE A 55 24.32 3.29 19.31
C ILE A 55 24.02 2.66 20.66
N ASN A 56 24.30 1.37 20.82
CA ASN A 56 24.03 0.60 22.05
C ASN A 56 22.58 0.74 22.55
N GLY A 57 21.63 0.93 21.63
CA GLY A 57 20.20 1.11 21.93
C GLY A 57 19.74 2.56 22.07
N SER A 58 20.65 3.53 22.13
CA SER A 58 20.32 4.96 22.18
C SER A 58 20.27 5.56 20.78
N ASP A 59 19.18 6.26 20.43
CA ASP A 59 19.06 6.96 19.15
C ASP A 59 20.12 8.06 19.03
N SER A 60 20.87 8.06 17.94
CA SER A 60 21.90 9.04 17.67
C SER A 60 21.37 10.46 17.52
N SER A 61 20.11 10.64 17.11
CA SER A 61 19.48 11.97 17.07
C SER A 61 19.31 12.59 18.46
N ALA A 62 19.29 11.79 19.52
CA ALA A 62 19.31 12.23 20.91
C ALA A 62 20.74 12.45 21.47
N MET A 63 21.77 12.18 20.65
CA MET A 63 23.18 12.46 20.91
C MET A 63 23.61 13.65 20.03
N ASP A 64 24.70 13.51 19.27
CA ASP A 64 25.18 14.54 18.32
C ASP A 64 24.71 14.27 16.88
N GLY A 65 23.64 13.50 16.71
CA GLY A 65 23.12 13.10 15.40
C GLY A 65 24.19 12.41 14.56
N LYS A 66 24.31 12.83 13.29
CA LYS A 66 25.29 12.33 12.33
C LYS A 66 26.76 12.58 12.74
N SER A 67 27.00 13.53 13.64
CA SER A 67 28.35 13.83 14.16
C SER A 67 28.76 12.96 15.33
N THR A 68 27.84 12.12 15.86
CA THR A 68 28.13 11.21 16.98
C THR A 68 29.30 10.28 16.62
N LYS A 69 30.31 10.23 17.51
CA LYS A 69 31.49 9.37 17.35
C LYS A 69 31.22 7.95 17.88
N ILE A 70 31.52 6.97 17.04
CA ILE A 70 31.40 5.54 17.32
C ILE A 70 32.69 5.08 17.99
N LYS A 71 32.55 4.43 19.14
CA LYS A 71 33.67 3.90 19.94
C LYS A 71 33.90 2.42 19.67
N ASN A 72 35.08 1.95 20.05
CA ASN A 72 35.38 0.53 20.02
C ASN A 72 34.37 -0.25 20.87
N ASN A 73 33.95 -1.42 20.36
CA ASN A 73 32.94 -2.31 20.92
C ASN A 73 31.50 -1.77 20.91
N ASP A 74 31.24 -0.62 20.30
CA ASP A 74 29.86 -0.18 20.08
C ASP A 74 29.10 -1.13 19.14
N VAL A 75 27.80 -1.24 19.39
CA VAL A 75 26.84 -1.85 18.49
C VAL A 75 25.98 -0.75 17.89
N VAL A 76 26.19 -0.48 16.60
CA VAL A 76 25.41 0.48 15.83
C VAL A 76 24.29 -0.26 15.11
N SER A 77 23.03 0.04 15.40
CA SER A 77 21.87 -0.54 14.73
C SER A 77 21.31 0.42 13.68
N ILE A 78 21.21 -0.05 12.43
CA ILE A 78 20.54 0.66 11.33
C ILE A 78 19.11 0.15 11.23
N ILE A 79 18.16 1.01 11.58
CA ILE A 79 16.74 0.67 11.69
C ILE A 79 15.97 1.53 10.68
N PRO A 80 15.48 0.97 9.56
CA PRO A 80 14.72 1.76 8.58
C PRO A 80 13.44 2.28 9.24
N VAL A 81 13.23 3.59 9.16
CA VAL A 81 11.98 4.19 9.61
C VAL A 81 10.94 3.95 8.54
N ILE A 82 10.16 2.90 8.75
CA ILE A 82 8.93 2.66 7.98
C ILE A 82 7.85 3.63 8.46
N HIS A 83 7.92 4.86 7.96
CA HIS A 83 6.73 5.68 7.82
C HIS A 83 5.72 4.90 6.97
N GLY A 84 4.43 5.02 7.24
CA GLY A 84 3.36 4.51 6.35
C GLY A 84 3.33 5.26 5.01
N GLY A 85 4.45 5.28 4.30
CA GLY A 85 4.68 6.00 3.07
C GLY A 85 3.91 5.40 1.92
N ALA A 86 3.80 6.21 0.87
CA ALA A 86 3.42 5.82 -0.48
C ALA A 86 3.99 4.44 -0.84
N SER A 87 3.12 3.43 -0.89
CA SER A 87 3.50 2.08 -1.26
C SER A 87 2.90 1.75 -2.62
N GLU A 88 3.68 1.12 -3.49
CA GLU A 88 3.19 0.52 -4.73
C GLU A 88 2.20 -0.62 -4.47
N LYS A 89 2.19 -1.15 -3.23
CA LYS A 89 1.36 -2.28 -2.83
C LYS A 89 0.87 -2.18 -1.40
N ILE A 90 -0.40 -2.49 -1.19
CA ILE A 90 -0.94 -2.75 0.15
C ILE A 90 -1.36 -4.20 0.24
N THR A 91 -1.08 -4.82 1.38
CA THR A 91 -1.58 -6.16 1.72
C THR A 91 -2.23 -6.12 3.09
N PHE A 92 -3.39 -6.74 3.22
CA PHE A 92 -4.07 -6.93 4.50
C PHE A 92 -4.90 -8.20 4.47
N GLU A 93 -5.39 -8.61 5.63
CA GLU A 93 -6.26 -9.77 5.77
C GLU A 93 -7.68 -9.32 6.15
N CYS A 94 -8.68 -9.94 5.54
CA CYS A 94 -10.08 -9.80 5.93
C CYS A 94 -10.74 -11.18 5.84
N ALA A 95 -11.50 -11.57 6.87
CA ALA A 95 -12.17 -12.87 6.94
C ALA A 95 -11.26 -14.07 6.59
N LYS A 96 -10.01 -14.06 7.09
CA LYS A 96 -8.96 -15.08 6.82
C LYS A 96 -8.52 -15.18 5.34
N GLN A 97 -8.87 -14.21 4.51
CA GLN A 97 -8.41 -14.11 3.13
C GLN A 97 -7.38 -12.99 3.00
N GLN A 98 -6.29 -13.30 2.29
CA GLN A 98 -5.26 -12.32 1.98
C GLN A 98 -5.71 -11.48 0.79
N ILE A 99 -5.57 -10.17 0.95
CA ILE A 99 -5.95 -9.16 -0.04
C ILE A 99 -4.69 -8.39 -0.42
N GLN A 100 -4.47 -8.25 -1.71
CA GLN A 100 -3.41 -7.43 -2.29
C GLN A 100 -4.03 -6.36 -3.17
N VAL A 101 -3.53 -5.15 -3.02
CA VAL A 101 -4.02 -3.96 -3.71
C VAL A 101 -2.84 -3.32 -4.42
N LEU A 102 -3.01 -3.02 -5.70
CA LEU A 102 -2.03 -2.35 -6.57
C LEU A 102 -2.72 -1.23 -7.34
N GLU A 103 -2.07 -0.08 -7.51
CA GLU A 103 -2.53 0.91 -8.50
C GLU A 103 -1.81 0.62 -9.81
N ILE A 104 -2.57 0.45 -10.89
CA ILE A 104 -2.05 0.16 -12.22
C ILE A 104 -2.18 1.42 -13.08
N LYS A 105 -1.09 1.77 -13.75
CA LYS A 105 -1.06 2.89 -14.69
C LYS A 105 -1.99 2.62 -15.86
N GLY A 106 -2.92 3.54 -16.11
CA GLY A 106 -3.80 3.46 -17.28
C GLY A 106 -3.02 3.58 -18.59
N GLN A 107 -3.32 2.71 -19.55
CA GLN A 107 -2.78 2.79 -20.91
C GLN A 107 -3.91 2.70 -21.92
N LYS A 108 -3.67 3.12 -23.18
CA LYS A 108 -4.68 3.04 -24.24
C LYS A 108 -5.08 1.58 -24.55
N SER A 109 -4.16 0.65 -24.35
CA SER A 109 -4.35 -0.80 -24.54
C SER A 109 -5.04 -1.51 -23.38
N ILE A 110 -5.16 -0.87 -22.21
CA ILE A 110 -5.74 -1.49 -21.02
C ILE A 110 -7.22 -1.09 -20.93
N ASP A 111 -8.09 -2.07 -21.12
CA ASP A 111 -9.54 -1.95 -20.99
C ASP A 111 -10.11 -3.11 -20.13
N VAL A 112 -11.42 -3.35 -20.22
CA VAL A 112 -12.09 -4.43 -19.46
C VAL A 112 -11.49 -5.81 -19.77
N LYS A 113 -11.01 -6.06 -21.00
CA LYS A 113 -10.44 -7.35 -21.39
C LYS A 113 -9.17 -7.68 -20.61
N PHE A 114 -8.40 -6.67 -20.22
CA PHE A 114 -7.21 -6.85 -19.38
C PHE A 114 -7.53 -7.62 -18.10
N ILE A 115 -8.63 -7.27 -17.43
CA ILE A 115 -9.05 -7.98 -16.21
C ILE A 115 -9.58 -9.37 -16.52
N ASP A 116 -10.30 -9.54 -17.61
CA ASP A 116 -10.79 -10.85 -18.02
C ASP A 116 -9.63 -11.81 -18.35
N ASP A 117 -8.56 -11.31 -18.96
CA ASP A 117 -7.36 -12.10 -19.22
C ASP A 117 -6.59 -12.45 -17.94
N LEU A 118 -6.50 -11.52 -16.99
CA LEU A 118 -5.96 -11.83 -15.65
C LEU A 118 -6.81 -12.88 -14.91
N ARG A 119 -8.15 -12.83 -15.02
CA ARG A 119 -9.04 -13.83 -14.42
C ARG A 119 -8.85 -15.21 -15.04
N LYS A 120 -8.68 -15.29 -16.37
CA LYS A 120 -8.35 -16.56 -17.06
C LYS A 120 -7.00 -17.11 -16.61
N LYS A 121 -6.00 -16.25 -16.45
CA LYS A 121 -4.64 -16.63 -16.06
C LYS A 121 -4.51 -17.01 -14.58
N TYR A 122 -5.28 -16.36 -13.71
CA TYR A 122 -5.27 -16.57 -12.26
C TYR A 122 -6.68 -16.95 -11.73
N PRO A 123 -7.25 -18.09 -12.15
CA PRO A 123 -8.64 -18.45 -11.85
C PRO A 123 -8.91 -18.72 -10.36
N ARG A 124 -7.86 -18.88 -9.55
CA ARG A 124 -7.94 -19.05 -8.09
C ARG A 124 -7.97 -17.73 -7.31
N LEU A 125 -7.82 -16.60 -8.00
CA LEU A 125 -7.93 -15.27 -7.39
C LEU A 125 -9.29 -14.68 -7.71
N VAL A 126 -9.89 -14.00 -6.73
CA VAL A 126 -10.95 -13.04 -7.02
C VAL A 126 -10.29 -11.73 -7.40
N LEU A 127 -10.62 -11.22 -8.58
CA LEU A 127 -10.05 -10.00 -9.12
C LEU A 127 -11.16 -8.99 -9.42
N GLN A 128 -11.01 -7.79 -8.86
CA GLN A 128 -11.84 -6.63 -9.17
C GLN A 128 -10.95 -5.42 -9.45
N ALA A 129 -11.33 -4.63 -10.44
CA ALA A 129 -10.70 -3.35 -10.71
C ALA A 129 -11.68 -2.20 -10.50
N VAL A 130 -11.18 -1.12 -9.93
CA VAL A 130 -11.94 0.08 -9.56
C VAL A 130 -11.12 1.28 -10.01
N SER A 131 -11.70 2.22 -10.74
CA SER A 131 -11.03 3.46 -11.12
C SER A 131 -10.44 4.13 -9.87
N SER A 132 -9.17 4.56 -9.92
CA SER A 132 -8.49 5.11 -8.74
C SER A 132 -9.14 6.41 -8.24
N SER A 133 -9.91 7.10 -9.11
CA SER A 133 -10.70 8.28 -8.75
C SER A 133 -11.86 7.98 -7.79
N PHE A 134 -12.18 6.72 -7.54
CA PHE A 134 -13.29 6.30 -6.65
C PHE A 134 -12.83 5.76 -5.30
N ILE A 135 -11.53 5.75 -5.01
CA ILE A 135 -10.98 5.25 -3.76
C ILE A 135 -10.17 6.37 -3.11
N LEU A 136 -10.53 6.75 -1.87
CA LEU A 136 -9.93 7.89 -1.18
C LEU A 136 -8.54 7.56 -0.63
N ASN A 137 -8.47 6.46 0.11
CA ASN A 137 -7.29 6.00 0.80
C ASN A 137 -7.52 4.55 1.28
N ASN A 138 -6.52 4.02 1.98
CA ASN A 138 -6.54 2.67 2.52
C ASN A 138 -7.72 2.43 3.47
N TYR A 139 -8.11 3.40 4.30
CA TYR A 139 -9.22 3.24 5.24
C TYR A 139 -10.55 3.04 4.51
N HIS A 140 -10.87 3.91 3.54
CA HIS A 140 -12.07 3.77 2.70
C HIS A 140 -12.07 2.41 1.97
N LEU A 141 -10.95 2.04 1.35
CA LEU A 141 -10.79 0.77 0.64
C LEU A 141 -11.08 -0.45 1.52
N GLN A 142 -10.42 -0.52 2.69
CA GLN A 142 -10.57 -1.63 3.63
C GLN A 142 -12.00 -1.75 4.15
N LYS A 143 -12.66 -0.62 4.44
CA LYS A 143 -14.05 -0.61 4.91
C LYS A 143 -15.03 -1.13 3.85
N ILE A 144 -14.92 -0.68 2.60
CA ILE A 144 -15.76 -1.19 1.51
C ILE A 144 -15.58 -2.69 1.30
N ILE A 145 -14.32 -3.16 1.26
CA ILE A 145 -14.04 -4.60 1.11
C ILE A 145 -14.60 -5.39 2.30
N SER A 146 -14.46 -4.88 3.52
CA SER A 146 -15.02 -5.51 4.73
C SER A 146 -16.54 -5.60 4.68
N LEU A 147 -17.23 -4.57 4.18
CA LEU A 147 -18.69 -4.61 3.96
C LEU A 147 -19.11 -5.72 3.00
N SER A 148 -18.38 -5.91 1.90
CA SER A 148 -18.63 -7.02 0.98
C SER A 148 -18.41 -8.38 1.66
N PHE A 149 -17.35 -8.54 2.46
CA PHE A 149 -17.11 -9.79 3.19
C PHE A 149 -18.22 -10.11 4.18
N GLU A 150 -18.66 -9.12 4.97
CA GLU A 150 -19.78 -9.31 5.88
C GLU A 150 -21.07 -9.61 5.12
N SER A 151 -21.31 -8.96 3.99
CA SER A 151 -22.50 -9.22 3.16
C SER A 151 -22.47 -10.63 2.56
N LYS A 152 -21.30 -11.12 2.14
CA LYS A 152 -21.09 -12.50 1.69
C LYS A 152 -21.40 -13.49 2.82
N LYS A 153 -20.86 -13.24 4.01
CA LYS A 153 -21.05 -14.10 5.19
C LYS A 153 -22.53 -14.21 5.58
N ASN A 154 -23.27 -13.11 5.45
CA ASN A 154 -24.68 -13.03 5.81
C ASN A 154 -25.64 -13.33 4.65
N GLY A 155 -25.14 -13.69 3.46
CA GLY A 155 -25.98 -14.02 2.30
C GLY A 155 -26.73 -12.84 1.68
N VAL A 156 -26.26 -11.60 1.91
CA VAL A 156 -26.89 -10.35 1.47
C VAL A 156 -26.03 -9.59 0.47
N LEU A 157 -25.36 -10.29 -0.45
CA LEU A 157 -24.61 -9.62 -1.51
C LEU A 157 -25.55 -8.87 -2.46
N LEU A 158 -25.13 -7.70 -2.93
CA LEU A 158 -25.84 -6.93 -3.96
C LEU A 158 -25.83 -7.64 -5.33
N SER A 159 -24.91 -8.59 -5.51
CA SER A 159 -24.77 -9.40 -6.72
C SER A 159 -24.37 -10.83 -6.34
N ASN A 160 -24.75 -11.80 -7.17
CA ASN A 160 -24.32 -13.20 -7.01
C ASN A 160 -22.79 -13.38 -7.10
N LYS A 161 -22.06 -12.38 -7.61
CA LYS A 161 -20.59 -12.39 -7.70
C LYS A 161 -19.99 -11.41 -6.68
N PHE A 162 -19.06 -11.92 -5.87
CA PHE A 162 -18.42 -11.17 -4.80
C PHE A 162 -17.63 -9.95 -5.31
N GLU A 163 -16.89 -10.11 -6.40
CA GLU A 163 -16.15 -9.02 -7.06
C GLU A 163 -17.06 -7.91 -7.57
N ILE A 164 -18.27 -8.25 -8.02
CA ILE A 164 -19.26 -7.28 -8.51
C ILE A 164 -19.90 -6.54 -7.33
N ASP A 165 -20.17 -7.21 -6.22
CA ASP A 165 -20.62 -6.54 -4.99
C ASP A 165 -19.62 -5.48 -4.51
N ILE A 166 -18.30 -5.78 -4.53
CA ILE A 166 -17.25 -4.79 -4.22
C ILE A 166 -17.35 -3.57 -5.15
N LEU A 167 -17.46 -3.80 -6.47
CA LEU A 167 -17.57 -2.72 -7.45
C LEU A 167 -18.81 -1.85 -7.22
N MET A 168 -19.96 -2.48 -6.94
CA MET A 168 -21.23 -1.81 -6.67
C MET A 168 -21.19 -0.95 -5.41
N ARG A 169 -20.47 -1.40 -4.37
CA ARG A 169 -20.26 -0.62 -3.14
C ARG A 169 -19.39 0.60 -3.38
N PHE A 170 -18.33 0.52 -4.20
CA PHE A 170 -17.59 1.73 -4.60
C PHE A 170 -18.42 2.67 -5.47
N ALA A 171 -19.34 2.14 -6.26
CA ALA A 171 -20.21 2.91 -7.14
C ALA A 171 -21.44 3.50 -6.45
N LEU A 172 -21.72 3.13 -5.20
CA LEU A 172 -22.91 3.54 -4.45
C LEU A 172 -24.21 3.30 -5.24
N THR A 173 -24.34 2.13 -5.86
CA THR A 173 -25.50 1.77 -6.68
C THR A 173 -25.83 0.29 -6.63
N THR A 174 -27.11 -0.05 -6.73
CA THR A 174 -27.63 -1.42 -6.88
C THR A 174 -27.65 -1.88 -8.35
N GLN A 175 -27.31 -1.02 -9.31
CA GLN A 175 -27.32 -1.35 -10.73
C GLN A 175 -25.91 -1.70 -11.24
N ILE A 176 -25.68 -2.96 -11.63
CA ILE A 176 -24.39 -3.46 -12.13
C ILE A 176 -23.87 -2.64 -13.33
N SER A 177 -24.72 -2.37 -14.32
CA SER A 177 -24.34 -1.59 -15.51
C SER A 177 -23.89 -0.17 -15.16
N SER A 178 -24.55 0.43 -14.16
CA SER A 178 -24.21 1.73 -13.62
C SER A 178 -22.85 1.71 -12.92
N ALA A 179 -22.60 0.68 -12.11
CA ALA A 179 -21.33 0.51 -11.40
C ALA A 179 -20.15 0.33 -12.38
N ILE A 180 -20.31 -0.52 -13.40
CA ILE A 180 -19.30 -0.73 -14.44
C ILE A 180 -19.02 0.57 -15.20
N LYS A 181 -20.06 1.29 -15.63
CA LYS A 181 -19.91 2.52 -16.41
C LYS A 181 -19.22 3.65 -15.62
N GLN A 182 -19.58 3.79 -14.35
CA GLN A 182 -19.09 4.91 -13.53
C GLN A 182 -17.69 4.64 -12.99
N VAL A 183 -17.51 3.45 -12.41
CA VAL A 183 -16.39 3.13 -11.51
C VAL A 183 -15.47 2.05 -12.08
N GLY A 184 -15.89 1.35 -13.12
CA GLY A 184 -15.02 0.39 -13.82
C GLY A 184 -13.81 1.05 -14.50
N ILE A 185 -12.94 0.21 -15.07
CA ILE A 185 -11.74 0.66 -15.77
C ILE A 185 -12.11 1.46 -17.00
N LYS A 186 -11.37 2.54 -17.24
CA LYS A 186 -11.41 3.34 -18.47
C LYS A 186 -10.01 3.37 -19.08
N PRO A 187 -9.87 3.32 -20.41
CA PRO A 187 -8.57 3.44 -21.06
C PRO A 187 -7.86 4.72 -20.63
N LYS A 188 -6.53 4.64 -20.45
CA LYS A 188 -5.65 5.73 -19.98
C LYS A 188 -5.84 6.21 -18.53
N ASP A 189 -6.94 5.88 -17.88
CA ASP A 189 -7.14 6.22 -16.47
C ASP A 189 -6.53 5.14 -15.58
N ASN A 190 -5.86 5.57 -14.51
CA ASN A 190 -5.36 4.65 -13.49
C ASN A 190 -6.53 3.94 -12.79
N PHE A 191 -6.27 2.72 -12.37
CA PHE A 191 -7.22 1.93 -11.61
C PHE A 191 -6.50 1.16 -10.52
N ILE A 192 -7.24 0.88 -9.45
CA ILE A 192 -6.80 0.03 -8.36
C ILE A 192 -7.29 -1.38 -8.65
N LEU A 193 -6.34 -2.31 -8.74
CA LEU A 193 -6.58 -3.74 -8.81
C LEU A 193 -6.64 -4.32 -7.39
N ILE A 194 -7.76 -4.92 -7.06
CA ILE A 194 -8.03 -5.64 -5.81
C ILE A 194 -7.96 -7.13 -6.12
N ALA A 195 -6.99 -7.82 -5.54
CA ALA A 195 -6.77 -9.25 -5.72
C ALA A 195 -6.89 -9.97 -4.38
N ILE A 196 -7.72 -11.02 -4.34
CA ILE A 196 -8.04 -11.76 -3.10
C ILE A 196 -7.77 -13.23 -3.33
N GLY A 197 -6.97 -13.85 -2.45
CA GLY A 197 -6.66 -15.27 -2.57
C GLY A 197 -5.37 -15.69 -1.87
N ASN A 198 -4.69 -16.70 -2.39
CA ASN A 198 -3.49 -17.26 -1.77
C ASN A 198 -2.26 -16.34 -1.97
N LYS A 199 -1.51 -16.09 -0.88
CA LYS A 199 -0.30 -15.25 -0.86
C LYS A 199 0.73 -15.60 -1.94
N LYS A 200 0.97 -16.88 -2.24
CA LYS A 200 1.91 -17.30 -3.28
C LYS A 200 1.47 -16.81 -4.66
N ILE A 201 0.19 -16.97 -4.99
CA ILE A 201 -0.37 -16.56 -6.28
C ILE A 201 -0.44 -15.02 -6.37
N LEU A 202 -0.80 -14.34 -5.28
CA LEU A 202 -0.79 -12.88 -5.21
C LEU A 202 0.61 -12.29 -5.48
N ASN A 203 1.66 -12.92 -4.94
CA ASN A 203 3.05 -12.50 -5.21
C ASN A 203 3.45 -12.72 -6.67
N LEU A 204 2.98 -13.79 -7.32
CA LEU A 204 3.21 -14.00 -8.76
C LEU A 204 2.53 -12.91 -9.59
N LEU A 205 1.25 -12.62 -9.30
CA LEU A 205 0.52 -11.52 -9.93
C LEU A 205 1.24 -10.18 -9.76
N TYR A 206 1.72 -9.87 -8.55
CA TYR A 206 2.44 -8.62 -8.29
C TYR A 206 3.72 -8.50 -9.13
N ARG A 207 4.54 -9.56 -9.20
CA ARG A 207 5.78 -9.53 -10.01
C ARG A 207 5.50 -9.26 -11.48
N GLU A 208 4.43 -9.83 -12.02
CA GLU A 208 4.01 -9.61 -13.40
C GLU A 208 3.53 -8.17 -13.65
N LEU A 209 2.80 -7.61 -12.69
CA LEU A 209 2.22 -6.26 -12.82
C LEU A 209 3.15 -5.14 -12.33
N LEU A 210 4.28 -5.48 -11.72
CA LEU A 210 5.25 -4.50 -11.20
C LEU A 210 5.65 -3.43 -12.24
N PRO A 211 5.94 -3.75 -13.52
CA PRO A 211 6.35 -2.75 -14.51
C PRO A 211 5.28 -1.70 -14.84
N MET A 212 4.02 -1.95 -14.48
CA MET A 212 2.89 -1.04 -14.72
C MET A 212 2.25 -0.54 -13.41
N THR A 213 2.86 -0.85 -12.26
CA THR A 213 2.37 -0.41 -10.95
C THR A 213 2.80 1.03 -10.68
N GLU A 214 1.92 1.79 -10.04
CA GLU A 214 2.16 3.16 -9.58
C GLU A 214 2.00 3.23 -8.06
N ILE A 215 2.45 4.34 -7.46
CA ILE A 215 2.25 4.61 -6.04
C ILE A 215 0.75 4.74 -5.74
N LEU A 216 0.25 3.92 -4.80
CA LEU A 216 -1.14 3.97 -4.35
C LEU A 216 -1.49 5.31 -3.72
N PHE A 217 -2.66 5.84 -4.07
CA PHE A 217 -3.26 7.04 -3.47
C PHE A 217 -2.40 8.31 -3.62
N SER A 218 -1.56 8.34 -4.66
CA SER A 218 -0.76 9.53 -5.00
C SER A 218 -1.62 10.75 -5.32
N LYS A 219 -2.87 10.55 -5.76
CA LYS A 219 -3.86 11.60 -6.04
C LYS A 219 -4.95 11.58 -4.98
N ASN A 220 -5.44 12.76 -4.61
CA ASN A 220 -6.58 12.92 -3.70
C ASN A 220 -7.89 13.13 -4.49
N PRO A 221 -8.79 12.13 -4.56
CA PRO A 221 -10.03 12.25 -5.34
C PRO A 221 -11.19 12.89 -4.55
N SER A 222 -10.96 13.43 -3.35
CA SER A 222 -12.03 13.91 -2.47
C SER A 222 -12.96 14.94 -3.11
N LEU A 223 -12.44 15.92 -3.87
CA LEU A 223 -13.27 16.90 -4.55
C LEU A 223 -14.13 16.27 -5.64
N TYR A 224 -13.54 15.36 -6.42
CA TYR A 224 -14.26 14.61 -7.45
C TYR A 224 -15.40 13.79 -6.83
N LEU A 225 -15.11 13.01 -5.79
CA LEU A 225 -16.11 12.15 -5.13
C LEU A 225 -17.23 12.96 -4.48
N LYS A 226 -16.91 14.10 -3.84
CA LYS A 226 -17.93 15.00 -3.29
C LYS A 226 -18.88 15.50 -4.38
N ARG A 227 -18.35 15.94 -5.53
CA ARG A 227 -19.17 16.40 -6.66
C ARG A 227 -19.99 15.25 -7.26
N HIS A 228 -19.35 14.11 -7.51
CA HIS A 228 -19.95 12.94 -8.14
C HIS A 228 -21.12 12.39 -7.31
N PHE A 229 -20.93 12.22 -6.01
CA PHE A 229 -21.95 11.69 -5.10
C PHE A 229 -22.80 12.76 -4.42
N LYS A 230 -22.70 14.03 -4.87
CA LYS A 230 -23.47 15.17 -4.35
C LYS A 230 -23.33 15.34 -2.82
N ILE A 231 -22.13 15.10 -2.29
CA ILE A 231 -21.81 15.28 -0.86
C ILE A 231 -21.40 16.73 -0.62
N THR A 232 -22.25 17.46 0.11
CA THR A 232 -22.04 18.87 0.44
C THR A 232 -21.10 19.04 1.65
N LYS A 233 -20.60 20.27 1.85
CA LYS A 233 -19.85 20.63 3.07
C LYS A 233 -20.67 20.42 4.34
N LYS A 234 -22.00 20.63 4.29
CA LYS A 234 -22.90 20.41 5.43
C LYS A 234 -22.89 18.94 5.86
N HIS A 235 -22.94 18.00 4.91
CA HIS A 235 -22.85 16.56 5.22
C HIS A 235 -21.51 16.20 5.88
N VAL A 236 -20.39 16.71 5.36
CA VAL A 236 -19.07 16.40 5.92
C VAL A 236 -18.93 16.98 7.33
N ASN A 237 -19.39 18.20 7.55
CA ASN A 237 -19.28 18.89 8.84
C ASN A 237 -20.19 18.29 9.92
N SER A 238 -21.25 17.54 9.56
CA SER A 238 -22.13 16.89 10.53
C SER A 238 -21.58 15.57 11.08
N ILE A 239 -20.47 15.05 10.52
CA ILE A 239 -19.87 13.80 10.96
C ILE A 239 -18.72 14.10 11.92
N HIS A 240 -18.84 13.63 13.17
CA HIS A 240 -17.79 13.73 14.16
C HIS A 240 -16.77 12.59 14.00
N SER A 241 -15.86 12.73 13.02
CA SER A 241 -14.81 11.75 12.71
C SER A 241 -13.54 12.43 12.20
N LYS A 242 -12.40 11.73 12.31
CA LYS A 242 -11.14 12.12 11.68
C LYS A 242 -11.16 11.92 10.15
N THR A 243 -12.05 11.06 9.65
CA THR A 243 -12.19 10.68 8.24
C THR A 243 -13.65 10.78 7.79
N PRO A 244 -14.27 11.97 7.86
CA PRO A 244 -15.71 12.13 7.71
C PRO A 244 -16.21 11.81 6.30
N LEU A 245 -15.41 12.04 5.25
CA LEU A 245 -15.84 11.74 3.88
C LEU A 245 -15.84 10.23 3.64
N GLU A 246 -14.82 9.54 4.13
CA GLU A 246 -14.69 8.09 4.06
C GLU A 246 -15.88 7.44 4.76
N ASP A 247 -16.21 7.89 5.97
CA ASP A 247 -17.33 7.34 6.74
C ASP A 247 -18.67 7.55 6.01
N ILE A 248 -18.92 8.73 5.41
CA ILE A 248 -20.13 8.96 4.59
C ILE A 248 -20.21 8.01 3.40
N LEU A 249 -19.10 7.79 2.69
CA LEU A 249 -19.09 6.89 1.52
C LEU A 249 -19.32 5.44 1.96
N VAL A 250 -18.69 5.00 3.05
CA VAL A 250 -18.87 3.67 3.62
C VAL A 250 -20.31 3.47 4.11
N GLU A 251 -20.90 4.46 4.77
CA GLU A 251 -22.29 4.41 5.22
C GLU A 251 -23.24 4.30 4.03
N LYS A 252 -23.06 5.15 3.00
CA LYS A 252 -23.84 5.06 1.76
C LYS A 252 -23.72 3.70 1.07
N ALA A 253 -22.55 3.07 1.12
CA ALA A 253 -22.33 1.74 0.58
C ALA A 253 -22.95 0.63 1.43
N ALA A 254 -23.09 0.85 2.74
CA ALA A 254 -23.68 -0.09 3.68
C ALA A 254 -25.21 -0.13 3.63
N ILE A 255 -25.87 0.93 3.13
CA ILE A 255 -27.34 1.02 3.06
C ILE A 255 -27.92 0.67 1.68
N LEU A 256 -27.17 -0.01 0.80
CA LEU A 256 -27.60 -0.35 -0.56
C LEU A 256 -28.64 -1.51 -0.62
N PHE A 257 -29.43 -1.74 0.42
CA PHE A 257 -30.34 -2.89 0.57
C PHE A 257 -31.81 -2.49 0.57
#